data_AF-A0A927Z3M2-F1
#
_entry.id   AF-A0A927Z3M2-F1
#
_cell.length_a   1.000
_cell.length_b   1.000
_cell.length_c   1.000
_cell.angle_alpha   90.00
_cell.angle_beta   90.00
_cell.angle_gamma   90.00
#
_symmetry.space_group_name_H-M   'P 1'
#
loop_
_entity.id
_entity.type
_entity.pdbx_description
1 polymer ?
#
loop_
_entity_poly.entity_id
_entity_poly.type
_entity_poly.pdbx_seq_one_letter_code
_entity_poly.pdbx_strand_id
1 'polypeptide(L)'
;MFDADIKLFDLNFPTRESKGNALVINGCNAFIKKNGNKEVYSELEEMSYVYLNCNDYDQKMEMEFCFCNNQDNLYPRFWARCFAIRTDIGMTYKINGMRNTKPGYSKVNMYNQMTIGVGIFIDEEVYENLINANIIVIEGNIAIGKKTNIYKISIKLEKKNNEFKVVHANTFKTYLIRNIDSLCH
;
A
#
# COMPACT_ATOMS: atom_id res chain seq x y z
N MET A 1 17.38 -10.18 -20.19
CA MET A 1 18.41 -9.25 -19.65
C MET A 1 17.64 -8.10 -19.02
N PHE A 2 17.78 -7.96 -17.69
CA PHE A 2 17.05 -7.10 -16.73
C PHE A 2 15.51 -7.25 -16.66
N ASP A 3 15.03 -8.43 -16.23
CA ASP A 3 13.80 -8.51 -15.43
C ASP A 3 14.17 -8.06 -14.02
N ALA A 4 14.14 -6.74 -13.79
CA ALA A 4 14.52 -6.15 -12.52
C ALA A 4 13.27 -5.73 -11.75
N ASP A 5 13.12 -6.26 -10.54
CA ASP A 5 12.30 -5.62 -9.53
C ASP A 5 12.88 -4.23 -9.24
N ILE A 6 12.03 -3.22 -9.31
CA ILE A 6 12.41 -1.84 -9.01
C ILE A 6 11.81 -1.45 -7.68
N LYS A 7 12.66 -1.23 -6.68
CA LYS A 7 12.24 -0.66 -5.40
C LYS A 7 11.82 0.79 -5.60
N LEU A 8 10.53 1.07 -5.42
CA LEU A 8 10.00 2.41 -5.52
C LEU A 8 10.33 3.21 -4.25
N PHE A 9 10.17 2.63 -3.05
CA PHE A 9 10.64 3.26 -1.80
C PHE A 9 10.77 2.25 -0.65
N ASP A 10 11.55 2.63 0.36
CA ASP A 10 11.64 1.99 1.68
C ASP A 10 11.38 3.02 2.77
N LEU A 11 10.72 2.60 3.82
CA LEU A 11 10.51 3.37 5.03
C LEU A 11 10.68 2.45 6.22
N ASN A 12 11.68 2.76 7.06
CA ASN A 12 11.91 2.09 8.33
C ASN A 12 11.90 3.14 9.44
N PHE A 13 10.84 3.16 10.24
CA PHE A 13 10.80 3.97 11.44
C PHE A 13 11.24 3.13 12.65
N PRO A 14 11.94 3.74 13.62
CA PRO A 14 12.26 3.07 14.88
C PRO A 14 10.98 2.64 15.60
N THR A 15 10.97 1.43 16.15
CA THR A 15 9.84 0.87 16.90
C THR A 15 9.52 1.77 18.09
N ARG A 16 8.33 2.38 18.06
CA ARG A 16 7.76 3.04 19.24
C ARG A 16 6.45 2.36 19.58
N GLU A 17 6.30 1.95 20.83
CA GLU A 17 5.00 1.56 21.35
C GLU A 17 4.12 2.81 21.42
N SER A 18 3.12 2.93 20.53
CA SER A 18 2.14 3.99 20.63
C SER A 18 0.95 3.50 21.44
N LYS A 19 0.78 3.98 22.67
CA LYS A 19 -0.47 3.78 23.43
C LYS A 19 -1.56 4.67 22.82
N GLY A 20 -2.38 4.14 21.92
CA GLY A 20 -3.50 4.90 21.36
C GLY A 20 -4.29 4.19 20.26
N ASN A 21 -5.51 4.68 20.00
CA ASN A 21 -6.44 4.18 18.97
C ASN A 21 -6.03 4.57 17.53
N ALA A 22 -4.81 5.07 17.32
CA ALA A 22 -4.32 5.49 16.02
C ALA A 22 -3.59 4.32 15.36
N LEU A 23 -3.91 4.07 14.09
CA LEU A 23 -3.06 3.25 13.23
C LEU A 23 -1.87 4.12 12.84
N VAL A 24 -0.65 3.72 13.18
CA VAL A 24 0.57 4.49 12.90
C VAL A 24 1.45 3.68 11.97
N ILE A 25 1.84 4.25 10.82
CA ILE A 25 2.81 3.63 9.91
C ILE A 25 4.18 3.63 10.60
N ASN A 26 4.73 2.42 10.79
CA ASN A 26 6.08 2.19 11.31
C ASN A 26 7.06 1.67 10.25
N GLY A 27 6.54 1.25 9.10
CA GLY A 27 7.38 0.95 7.96
C GLY A 27 6.55 0.77 6.70
N CYS A 28 7.19 0.86 5.56
CA CYS A 28 6.55 0.57 4.28
C CYS A 28 7.59 0.28 3.21
N ASN A 29 7.32 -0.74 2.41
CA ASN A 29 8.12 -1.04 1.22
C ASN A 29 7.21 -1.06 0.00
N ALA A 30 7.69 -0.50 -1.11
CA ALA A 30 6.99 -0.61 -2.38
C ALA A 30 7.94 -1.01 -3.51
N PHE A 31 7.50 -1.94 -4.34
CA PHE A 31 8.26 -2.49 -5.46
C PHE A 31 7.38 -2.59 -6.69
N ILE A 32 7.96 -2.32 -7.86
CA ILE A 32 7.34 -2.60 -9.14
C ILE A 32 8.07 -3.80 -9.76
N LYS A 33 7.31 -4.86 -10.06
CA LYS A 33 7.80 -6.07 -10.72
C LYS A 33 7.47 -6.00 -12.19
N LYS A 34 8.44 -6.31 -13.06
CA LYS A 34 8.23 -6.48 -14.51
C LYS A 34 8.14 -7.96 -14.87
N ASN A 35 7.30 -8.28 -15.85
CA ASN A 35 7.19 -9.59 -16.51
C ASN A 35 6.80 -10.76 -15.58
N GLY A 36 5.97 -10.49 -14.56
CA GLY A 36 5.42 -11.52 -13.67
C GLY A 36 6.45 -12.38 -12.90
N ASN A 37 7.75 -12.06 -12.96
CA ASN A 37 8.80 -12.91 -12.41
C ASN A 37 9.15 -12.53 -10.96
N LYS A 38 9.03 -13.56 -10.11
CA LYS A 38 9.44 -13.77 -8.71
C LYS A 38 9.11 -12.73 -7.63
N GLU A 39 8.64 -13.29 -6.53
CA GLU A 39 8.26 -12.60 -5.31
C GLU A 39 9.48 -11.94 -4.66
N VAL A 40 9.45 -10.61 -4.54
CA VAL A 40 10.18 -9.92 -3.47
C VAL A 40 9.85 -10.69 -2.20
N TYR A 41 10.90 -11.04 -1.45
CA TYR A 41 10.81 -11.70 -0.14
C TYR A 41 9.96 -10.84 0.80
N SER A 42 8.66 -11.03 0.69
CA SER A 42 7.66 -10.49 1.56
C SER A 42 7.40 -11.61 2.56
N GLU A 43 7.41 -11.31 3.85
CA GLU A 43 6.92 -12.27 4.85
C GLU A 43 5.44 -12.61 4.59
N LEU A 44 4.78 -11.88 3.70
CA LEU A 44 3.41 -12.06 3.26
C LEU A 44 3.28 -13.13 2.17
N GLU A 45 2.28 -13.98 2.32
CA GLU A 45 1.86 -14.95 1.31
C GLU A 45 0.70 -14.37 0.48
N GLU A 46 0.25 -15.08 -0.56
CA GLU A 46 -0.81 -14.60 -1.47
C GLU A 46 -2.07 -14.12 -0.74
N MET A 47 -2.50 -14.81 0.31
CA MET A 47 -3.69 -14.45 1.11
C MET A 47 -3.56 -13.13 1.88
N SER A 48 -2.34 -12.64 2.06
CA SER A 48 -2.05 -11.37 2.75
C SER A 48 -2.07 -10.15 1.85
N TYR A 49 -2.22 -10.35 0.53
CA TYR A 49 -2.36 -9.25 -0.42
C TYR A 49 -3.83 -9.02 -0.79
N VAL A 50 -4.25 -7.75 -0.73
CA VAL A 50 -5.47 -7.30 -1.40
C VAL A 50 -5.09 -6.67 -2.74
N TYR A 51 -5.40 -7.38 -3.83
CA TYR A 51 -5.28 -6.84 -5.19
C TYR A 51 -6.45 -5.91 -5.50
N LEU A 52 -6.12 -4.70 -5.96
CA LEU A 52 -7.12 -3.64 -6.16
C LEU A 52 -7.74 -3.67 -7.57
N ASN A 53 -7.00 -4.11 -8.57
CA ASN A 53 -7.49 -4.42 -9.90
C ASN A 53 -7.13 -5.86 -10.27
N CYS A 54 -7.81 -6.43 -11.27
CA CYS A 54 -7.51 -7.74 -11.85
C CYS A 54 -7.30 -7.57 -13.35
N ASN A 55 -6.46 -6.61 -13.72
CA ASN A 55 -6.06 -6.43 -15.11
C ASN A 55 -4.89 -7.37 -15.38
N ASP A 56 -4.94 -8.10 -16.48
CA ASP A 56 -3.84 -8.96 -16.93
C ASP A 56 -2.74 -8.11 -17.56
N TYR A 57 -2.04 -7.32 -16.74
CA TYR A 57 -0.85 -6.57 -17.14
C TYR A 57 0.42 -7.33 -16.72
N ASP A 58 1.49 -7.11 -17.47
CA ASP A 58 2.79 -7.75 -17.23
C ASP A 58 3.52 -7.16 -16.01
N GLN A 59 3.09 -5.97 -15.54
CA GLN A 59 3.71 -5.24 -14.43
C GLN A 59 2.78 -5.15 -13.22
N LYS A 60 3.37 -5.26 -12.02
CA LYS A 60 2.63 -5.18 -10.76
C LYS A 60 3.41 -4.40 -9.71
N MET A 61 2.77 -3.38 -9.13
CA MET A 61 3.26 -2.69 -7.94
C MET A 61 2.72 -3.38 -6.68
N GLU A 62 3.60 -3.82 -5.81
CA GLU A 62 3.28 -4.36 -4.50
C GLU A 62 3.75 -3.40 -3.42
N MET A 63 2.89 -3.15 -2.43
CA MET A 63 3.18 -2.33 -1.26
C MET A 63 2.92 -3.15 0.00
N GLU A 64 3.90 -3.16 0.89
CA GLU A 64 3.80 -3.71 2.24
C GLU A 64 3.76 -2.55 3.22
N PHE A 65 2.73 -2.48 4.05
CA PHE A 65 2.60 -1.49 5.12
C PHE A 65 2.75 -2.16 6.48
N CYS A 66 3.67 -1.65 7.29
CA CYS A 66 3.91 -2.09 8.66
C CYS A 66 3.40 -1.02 9.63
N PHE A 67 2.59 -1.44 10.61
CA PHE A 67 1.97 -0.56 11.59
C PHE A 67 2.32 -0.96 13.02
N CYS A 68 2.27 -0.01 13.95
CA CYS A 68 2.20 -0.35 15.39
C CYS A 68 1.05 -1.34 15.62
N ASN A 69 1.35 -2.47 16.26
CA ASN A 69 0.31 -3.41 16.64
C ASN A 69 -0.38 -2.96 17.94
N ASN A 70 -1.40 -2.12 17.79
CA ASN A 70 -2.23 -1.64 18.91
C ASN A 70 -3.66 -2.21 18.85
N GLN A 71 -3.88 -3.28 18.10
CA GLN A 71 -5.21 -3.88 17.95
C GLN A 71 -5.37 -5.02 18.97
N ASP A 72 -6.58 -5.18 19.52
CA ASP A 72 -6.87 -6.27 20.48
C ASP A 72 -6.68 -7.66 19.85
N ASN A 73 -6.96 -7.77 18.55
CA ASN A 73 -6.62 -8.95 17.76
C ASN A 73 -5.24 -8.74 17.13
N LEU A 74 -4.33 -9.69 17.33
CA LEU A 74 -2.98 -9.67 16.75
C LEU A 74 -2.97 -9.87 15.22
N TYR A 75 -4.00 -10.53 14.67
CA TYR A 75 -4.11 -10.86 13.24
C TYR A 75 -5.45 -10.40 12.66
N PRO A 76 -5.75 -9.08 12.67
CA PRO A 76 -7.03 -8.59 12.16
C PRO A 76 -7.09 -8.74 10.64
N ARG A 77 -8.21 -9.26 10.14
CA ARG A 77 -8.55 -9.19 8.70
C ARG A 77 -8.57 -7.72 8.25
N PHE A 78 -8.18 -7.47 7.02
CA PHE A 78 -8.17 -6.12 6.47
C PHE A 78 -8.81 -6.03 5.09
N TRP A 79 -9.19 -4.82 4.70
CA TRP A 79 -9.65 -4.47 3.37
C TRP A 79 -8.88 -3.25 2.90
N ALA A 80 -8.48 -3.22 1.63
CA ALA A 80 -7.86 -2.06 1.00
C ALA A 80 -8.70 -1.62 -0.20
N ARG A 81 -8.94 -0.31 -0.36
CA ARG A 81 -9.70 0.26 -1.49
C ARG A 81 -9.32 1.70 -1.80
N CYS A 82 -9.69 2.12 -3.02
CA CYS A 82 -9.61 3.49 -3.52
C CYS A 82 -8.19 4.06 -3.38
N PHE A 83 -7.22 3.32 -3.91
CA PHE A 83 -5.87 3.84 -4.00
C PHE A 83 -5.75 4.76 -5.21
N ALA A 84 -4.96 5.80 -5.10
CA ALA A 84 -4.63 6.68 -6.20
C ALA A 84 -3.14 7.00 -6.15
N ILE A 85 -2.52 7.06 -7.33
CA ILE A 85 -1.16 7.52 -7.51
C ILE A 85 -1.21 8.80 -8.32
N ARG A 86 -0.58 9.86 -7.80
CA ARG A 86 -0.47 11.16 -8.49
C ARG A 86 0.98 11.53 -8.63
N THR A 87 1.32 12.18 -9.73
CA THR A 87 2.70 12.62 -10.02
C THR A 87 2.76 14.12 -10.28
N ASP A 88 3.96 14.70 -10.19
CA ASP A 88 4.22 16.09 -10.59
C ASP A 88 4.12 16.32 -12.10
N ILE A 89 4.23 15.27 -12.91
CA ILE A 89 4.07 15.32 -14.37
C ILE A 89 2.60 15.26 -14.82
N GLY A 90 1.64 15.32 -13.88
CA GLY A 90 0.21 15.42 -14.17
C GLY A 90 -0.52 14.07 -14.30
N MET A 91 0.18 12.93 -14.24
CA MET A 91 -0.47 11.62 -14.23
C MET A 91 -1.25 11.42 -12.93
N THR A 92 -2.52 11.04 -13.04
CA THR A 92 -3.35 10.56 -11.93
C THR A 92 -3.90 9.18 -12.28
N TYR A 93 -3.43 8.15 -11.56
CA TYR A 93 -3.87 6.78 -11.73
C TYR A 93 -4.76 6.38 -10.55
N LYS A 94 -6.07 6.28 -10.78
CA LYS A 94 -7.05 5.90 -9.76
C LYS A 94 -7.34 4.40 -9.84
N ILE A 95 -7.07 3.69 -8.77
CA ILE A 95 -7.33 2.26 -8.65
C ILE A 95 -8.52 2.05 -7.72
N ASN A 96 -9.67 1.77 -8.33
CA ASN A 96 -10.83 1.33 -7.59
C ASN A 96 -10.64 -0.14 -7.22
N GLY A 97 -10.50 -0.40 -5.92
CA GLY A 97 -10.55 -1.75 -5.40
C GLY A 97 -11.81 -2.43 -5.91
N MET A 98 -11.67 -3.55 -6.62
CA MET A 98 -12.82 -4.36 -7.02
C MET A 98 -13.76 -4.57 -5.85
N ARG A 99 -15.02 -4.90 -6.14
CA ARG A 99 -15.97 -5.42 -5.15
C ARG A 99 -15.51 -6.79 -4.57
N ASN A 100 -14.23 -6.95 -4.25
CA ASN A 100 -13.70 -8.06 -3.47
C ASN A 100 -14.48 -8.14 -2.16
N THR A 101 -15.23 -9.23 -2.03
CA THR A 101 -16.03 -9.59 -0.87
C THR A 101 -15.14 -10.16 0.24
N LYS A 102 -13.97 -10.69 -0.11
CA LYS A 102 -13.05 -11.35 0.81
C LYS A 102 -11.97 -10.38 1.32
N PRO A 103 -11.74 -10.31 2.65
CA PRO A 103 -10.61 -9.58 3.22
C PRO A 103 -9.28 -10.28 2.95
N GLY A 104 -8.20 -9.51 3.02
CA GLY A 104 -6.85 -10.05 3.19
C GLY A 104 -6.55 -10.38 4.66
N TYR A 105 -5.48 -11.12 4.89
CA TYR A 105 -5.00 -11.47 6.23
C TYR A 105 -3.74 -10.67 6.59
N SER A 106 -3.81 -9.89 7.67
CA SER A 106 -2.60 -9.26 8.22
C SER A 106 -1.67 -10.30 8.82
N LYS A 107 -0.38 -9.97 8.94
CA LYS A 107 0.59 -10.75 9.71
C LYS A 107 1.21 -9.91 10.81
N VAL A 108 1.96 -10.55 11.69
CA VAL A 108 2.83 -9.87 12.66
C VAL A 108 4.26 -10.24 12.30
N ASN A 109 5.11 -9.25 12.01
CA ASN A 109 6.50 -9.48 11.68
C ASN A 109 7.37 -9.74 12.94
N MET A 110 8.65 -10.05 12.73
CA MET A 110 9.62 -10.28 13.82
C MET A 110 9.77 -9.09 14.80
N TYR A 111 9.33 -7.89 14.43
CA TYR A 111 9.37 -6.68 15.24
C TYR A 111 8.05 -6.37 15.96
N ASN A 112 7.12 -7.34 16.00
CA ASN A 112 5.78 -7.18 16.57
C ASN A 112 4.95 -6.06 15.91
N GLN A 113 5.17 -5.81 14.63
CA GLN A 113 4.40 -4.86 13.84
C GLN A 113 3.35 -5.60 13.02
N MET A 114 2.15 -5.02 12.90
CA MET A 114 1.11 -5.55 12.03
C MET A 114 1.43 -5.20 10.58
N THR A 115 1.55 -6.20 9.72
CA THR A 115 1.94 -6.07 8.31
C THR A 115 0.75 -6.36 7.39
N ILE A 116 0.56 -5.51 6.37
CA ILE A 116 -0.56 -5.57 5.41
C ILE A 116 -0.03 -5.38 3.98
N GLY A 117 -0.42 -6.28 3.06
CA GLY A 117 -0.04 -6.23 1.65
C GLY A 117 -1.13 -5.66 0.75
N VAL A 118 -0.75 -4.77 -0.18
CA VAL A 118 -1.62 -4.22 -1.23
C VAL A 118 -0.93 -4.39 -2.58
N GLY A 119 -1.65 -4.97 -3.55
CA GLY A 119 -1.15 -5.17 -4.91
C GLY A 119 -1.95 -4.37 -5.95
N ILE A 120 -1.26 -3.79 -6.93
CA ILE A 120 -1.84 -3.02 -8.02
C ILE A 120 -1.16 -3.46 -9.32
N PHE A 121 -1.92 -3.96 -10.29
CA PHE A 121 -1.43 -4.17 -11.65
C PHE A 121 -1.35 -2.81 -12.35
N ILE A 122 -0.26 -2.53 -13.03
CA ILE A 122 -0.04 -1.28 -13.75
C ILE A 122 0.40 -1.59 -15.19
N ASP A 123 0.04 -0.74 -16.13
CA ASP A 123 0.51 -0.84 -17.51
C ASP A 123 1.87 -0.15 -17.69
N GLU A 124 2.46 -0.31 -18.88
CA GLU A 124 3.76 0.29 -19.22
C GLU A 124 3.72 1.82 -19.21
N GLU A 125 2.60 2.45 -19.57
CA GLU A 125 2.48 3.92 -19.55
C GLU A 125 2.54 4.46 -18.11
N VAL A 126 1.81 3.85 -17.18
CA VAL A 126 1.86 4.20 -15.76
C VAL A 126 3.25 3.95 -15.21
N TYR A 127 3.88 2.83 -15.57
CA TYR A 127 5.25 2.53 -15.17
C TYR A 127 6.23 3.63 -15.61
N GLU A 128 6.22 4.00 -16.90
CA GLU A 128 7.11 5.02 -17.45
C GLU A 128 6.87 6.39 -16.78
N ASN A 129 5.63 6.75 -16.52
CA ASN A 129 5.31 7.97 -15.79
C ASN A 129 5.82 7.96 -14.34
N LEU A 130 5.71 6.82 -13.65
CA LEU A 130 6.21 6.70 -12.27
C LEU A 130 7.73 6.84 -12.19
N ILE A 131 8.47 6.21 -13.10
CA ILE A 131 9.95 6.29 -13.06
C ILE A 131 10.46 7.68 -13.47
N ASN A 132 9.73 8.41 -14.32
CA ASN A 132 10.13 9.72 -14.83
C ASN A 132 9.65 10.89 -13.95
N ALA A 133 8.72 10.66 -13.02
CA ALA A 133 8.27 11.65 -12.06
C ALA A 133 9.36 12.04 -11.05
N ASN A 134 9.33 13.29 -10.56
CA ASN A 134 10.14 13.71 -9.41
C ASN A 134 9.36 13.64 -8.11
N ILE A 135 8.04 13.71 -8.16
CA ILE A 135 7.17 13.61 -6.99
C ILE A 135 6.12 12.57 -7.27
N ILE A 136 5.94 11.64 -6.34
CA ILE A 136 4.86 10.67 -6.36
C ILE A 136 4.07 10.82 -5.06
N VAL A 137 2.75 10.86 -5.17
CA VAL A 137 1.84 10.83 -4.02
C VAL A 137 0.98 9.58 -4.14
N ILE A 138 1.04 8.72 -3.13
CA ILE A 138 0.23 7.52 -2.99
C ILE A 138 -0.78 7.75 -1.88
N GLU A 139 -2.06 7.65 -2.21
CA GLU A 139 -3.15 7.78 -1.25
C GLU A 139 -4.04 6.55 -1.32
N GLY A 140 -4.59 6.09 -0.20
CA GLY A 140 -5.49 4.95 -0.19
C GLY A 140 -6.25 4.80 1.11
N ASN A 141 -7.18 3.84 1.17
CA ASN A 141 -7.91 3.50 2.40
C ASN A 141 -7.64 2.04 2.78
N ILE A 142 -7.35 1.81 4.06
CA ILE A 142 -7.26 0.50 4.68
C ILE A 142 -8.25 0.42 5.84
N ALA A 143 -9.10 -0.60 5.85
CA ALA A 143 -10.00 -0.92 6.96
C ALA A 143 -9.49 -2.15 7.71
N ILE A 144 -9.54 -2.13 9.04
CA ILE A 144 -8.95 -3.18 9.90
C ILE A 144 -10.00 -3.76 10.85
N GLY A 145 -10.10 -5.10 10.88
CA GLY A 145 -11.01 -5.88 11.71
C GLY A 145 -12.48 -5.81 11.24
N LYS A 146 -12.97 -4.60 10.98
CA LYS A 146 -14.29 -4.30 10.41
C LYS A 146 -14.14 -3.33 9.26
N LYS A 147 -14.99 -3.47 8.23
CA LYS A 147 -15.03 -2.56 7.06
C LYS A 147 -15.29 -1.09 7.40
N THR A 148 -15.81 -0.80 8.59
CA THR A 148 -16.10 0.56 9.09
C THR A 148 -14.92 1.23 9.78
N ASN A 149 -13.90 0.48 10.20
CA ASN A 149 -12.73 1.02 10.89
C ASN A 149 -11.67 1.44 9.87
N ILE A 150 -11.97 2.52 9.14
CA ILE A 150 -11.23 2.96 7.96
C ILE A 150 -10.14 3.97 8.35
N TYR A 151 -8.94 3.74 7.81
CA TYR A 151 -7.77 4.60 7.90
C TYR A 151 -7.34 5.02 6.49
N LYS A 152 -7.19 6.32 6.28
CA LYS A 152 -6.55 6.86 5.08
C LYS A 152 -5.04 6.76 5.23
N ILE A 153 -4.36 6.34 4.17
CA ILE A 153 -2.92 6.36 4.02
C ILE A 153 -2.56 7.45 3.02
N SER A 154 -1.54 8.23 3.33
CA SER A 154 -0.96 9.22 2.41
C SER A 154 0.55 9.17 2.53
N ILE A 155 1.22 8.89 1.40
CA ILE A 155 2.68 8.84 1.28
C ILE A 155 3.08 9.78 0.15
N LYS A 156 3.99 10.72 0.44
CA LYS A 156 4.63 11.59 -0.55
C LYS A 156 6.09 11.21 -0.68
N LEU A 157 6.50 10.93 -1.92
CA LEU A 157 7.86 10.63 -2.32
C LEU A 157 8.43 11.80 -3.13
N GLU A 158 9.72 12.05 -2.98
CA GLU A 158 10.48 13.00 -3.79
C GLU A 158 11.76 12.30 -4.30
N LYS A 159 12.03 12.41 -5.60
CA LYS A 159 13.18 11.81 -6.27
C LYS A 159 14.41 12.69 -6.05
N LYS A 160 15.46 12.10 -5.47
CA LYS A 160 16.78 12.74 -5.27
C LYS A 160 17.86 11.75 -5.68
N ASN A 161 18.76 12.16 -6.57
CA ASN A 161 19.84 11.30 -7.09
C ASN A 161 19.31 9.97 -7.67
N ASN A 162 18.23 10.03 -8.45
CA ASN A 162 17.53 8.87 -9.00
C ASN A 162 16.88 7.91 -7.99
N GLU A 163 16.81 8.28 -6.71
CA GLU A 163 16.12 7.49 -5.67
C GLU A 163 14.91 8.25 -5.14
N PHE A 164 13.77 7.58 -5.02
CA PHE A 164 12.62 8.15 -4.34
C PHE A 164 12.80 8.05 -2.82
N LYS A 165 12.65 9.20 -2.16
CA LYS A 165 12.71 9.32 -0.70
C LYS A 165 11.36 9.74 -0.17
N VAL A 166 10.93 9.10 0.91
CA VAL A 166 9.71 9.48 1.60
C VAL A 166 9.92 10.85 2.25
N VAL A 167 9.12 11.84 1.83
CA VAL A 167 9.06 13.17 2.44
C VAL A 167 7.96 13.23 3.49
N HIS A 168 6.89 12.48 3.28
CA HIS A 168 5.75 12.43 4.18
C HIS A 168 5.11 11.04 4.14
N ALA A 169 4.77 10.49 5.30
CA ALA A 169 3.97 9.27 5.40
C ALA A 169 3.07 9.42 6.62
N ASN A 170 1.76 9.31 6.41
CA ASN A 170 0.79 9.49 7.47
C ASN A 170 -0.44 8.61 7.29
N THR A 171 -1.08 8.35 8.43
CA THR A 171 -2.35 7.67 8.55
C THR A 171 -3.36 8.57 9.25
N PHE A 172 -4.59 8.60 8.73
CA PHE A 172 -5.67 9.41 9.29
C PHE A 172 -6.91 8.54 9.48
N LYS A 173 -7.44 8.47 10.70
CA LYS A 173 -8.71 7.77 10.94
C LYS A 173 -9.85 8.60 10.35
N THR A 174 -10.67 7.99 9.48
CA THR A 174 -11.84 8.67 8.95
C THR A 174 -13.05 8.37 9.82
N TYR A 175 -13.69 9.41 10.37
CA TYR A 175 -14.93 9.29 11.15
C TYR A 175 -16.19 9.19 10.29
N LEU A 176 -16.06 9.06 8.97
CA LEU A 176 -17.22 8.95 8.09
C LEU A 176 -17.84 7.56 8.24
N ILE A 177 -19.06 7.54 8.76
CA ILE A 177 -20.00 6.42 8.76
C ILE A 177 -20.35 6.10 7.28
N ARG A 178 -19.41 5.54 6.55
CA ARG A 178 -19.66 4.93 5.24
C ARG A 178 -19.02 3.56 5.29
N ASN A 179 -19.84 2.52 5.40
CA ASN A 179 -19.38 1.17 5.12
C ASN A 179 -18.65 1.17 3.77
N ILE A 180 -17.53 0.45 3.67
CA ILE A 180 -17.00 0.06 2.36
C ILE A 180 -17.90 -1.07 1.79
N ASP A 181 -19.18 -0.77 1.55
CA ASP A 181 -20.09 -1.66 0.83
C ASP A 181 -20.02 -1.36 -0.67
N SER A 182 -19.90 -0.09 -1.03
CA SER A 182 -19.55 0.37 -2.39
C SER A 182 -19.06 1.81 -2.38
N LEU A 183 -17.96 2.06 -3.07
CA LEU A 183 -17.56 3.39 -3.52
C LEU A 183 -17.56 3.34 -5.04
N CYS A 184 -18.71 3.67 -5.63
CA CYS A 184 -18.82 3.96 -7.04
C CYS A 184 -18.28 5.38 -7.25
N HIS A 185 -17.43 5.57 -8.25
CA HIS A 185 -17.14 6.90 -8.78
C HIS A 185 -18.22 7.30 -9.78
#